data_AF-A0A962LVM9-F1
#
_entry.id   AF-A0A962LVM9-F1
#
_cell.length_a   1.000
_cell.length_b   1.000
_cell.length_c   1.000
_cell.angle_alpha   90.00
_cell.angle_beta   90.00
_cell.angle_gamma   90.00
#
_symmetry.space_group_name_H-M   'P 1'
#
loop_
_entity.id
_entity.type
_entity.pdbx_description
1 polymer ?
#
loop_
_entity_poly.entity_id
_entity_poly.type
_entity_poly.pdbx_seq_one_letter_code
_entity_poly.pdbx_strand_id
1 'polypeptide(L)' 'MTATATDQQLVARVQKGDSRAFDMLVLKYQHRIFGLISRYVRDADEVQDVAQEAFIKAYRALPGFRGESA' A
#
# COMPACT_ATOMS: atom_id res chain seq x y z
N MET A 1 19.09 -8.73 -12.36
CA MET A 1 18.30 -7.57 -12.80
C MET A 1 16.84 -7.96 -12.81
N THR A 2 16.11 -7.76 -11.71
CA THR A 2 14.65 -7.96 -11.70
C THR A 2 14.01 -6.67 -12.17
N ALA A 3 13.28 -6.71 -13.29
CA ALA A 3 12.51 -5.58 -13.76
C ALA A 3 11.58 -5.09 -12.62
N THR A 4 11.71 -3.81 -12.24
CA THR A 4 10.82 -3.20 -11.25
C THR A 4 9.42 -3.17 -11.82
N ALA A 5 8.51 -3.99 -11.28
CA ALA A 5 7.12 -3.99 -11.70
C ALA A 5 6.50 -2.62 -11.44
N THR A 6 5.68 -2.14 -12.38
CA THR A 6 4.92 -0.90 -12.19
C THR A 6 3.84 -1.12 -11.12
N ASP A 7 3.36 -0.04 -10.51
CA ASP A 7 2.29 -0.15 -9.51
C ASP A 7 1.03 -0.76 -10.11
N GLN A 8 0.73 -0.42 -11.36
CA GLN A 8 -0.39 -1.00 -12.09
C GLN A 8 -0.23 -2.52 -12.28
N GLN A 9 0.99 -3.01 -12.56
CA GLN A 9 1.25 -4.44 -12.66
C GLN A 9 1.10 -5.14 -11.30
N LEU A 10 1.57 -4.52 -10.21
CA LEU A 10 1.41 -5.05 -8.86
C LEU A 10 -0.06 -5.10 -8.45
N VAL A 11 -0.82 -4.01 -8.69
CA VAL A 11 -2.27 -3.96 -8.43
C VAL A 11 -3.01 -5.06 -9.21
N ALA A 12 -2.72 -5.22 -10.50
CA ALA A 12 -3.35 -6.27 -11.32
C ALA A 12 -3.03 -7.68 -10.82
N ARG A 13 -1.85 -7.91 -10.23
CA ARG A 13 -1.47 -9.19 -9.61
C ARG A 13 -2.24 -9.42 -8.30
N VAL A 14 -2.34 -8.41 -7.44
CA VAL A 14 -3.11 -8.52 -6.20
C VAL A 14 -4.58 -8.79 -6.48
N GLN A 15 -5.17 -8.13 -7.48
CA GLN A 15 -6.55 -8.38 -7.93
C GLN A 15 -6.78 -9.82 -8.42
N LYS A 16 -5.71 -10.50 -8.88
CA LYS A 16 -5.73 -11.92 -9.26
C LYS A 16 -5.42 -12.87 -8.09
N GLY A 17 -5.31 -12.36 -6.86
CA GLY A 17 -5.06 -13.14 -5.65
C GLY A 17 -3.58 -13.28 -5.27
N ASP A 18 -2.67 -12.60 -5.94
CA ASP A 18 -1.24 -12.61 -5.58
C ASP A 18 -0.97 -11.64 -4.43
N SER A 19 -1.10 -12.12 -3.20
CA SER A 19 -0.85 -11.33 -1.99
C SER A 19 0.58 -10.79 -1.89
N ARG A 20 1.58 -11.49 -2.45
CA ARG A 20 2.98 -11.04 -2.44
C ARG A 20 3.19 -9.78 -3.27
N ALA A 21 2.36 -9.54 -4.27
CA ALA A 21 2.41 -8.29 -5.02
C ALA A 21 1.97 -7.09 -4.17
N PHE A 22 1.15 -7.31 -3.14
CA PHE A 22 0.78 -6.25 -2.21
C PHE A 22 1.92 -5.91 -1.26
N ASP A 23 2.70 -6.89 -0.82
CA ASP A 23 3.91 -6.65 0.00
C ASP A 23 4.88 -5.70 -0.70
N MET A 24 5.04 -5.85 -2.02
CA MET A 24 5.87 -4.94 -2.82
C MET A 24 5.32 -3.51 -2.85
N LEU A 25 3.99 -3.34 -2.87
CA LEU A 25 3.36 -2.03 -2.75
C LEU A 25 3.58 -1.45 -1.35
N VAL A 26 3.41 -2.25 -0.30
CA VAL A 26 3.67 -1.82 1.10
C VAL A 26 5.10 -1.36 1.25
N LEU A 27 6.09 -2.15 0.82
CA LEU A 27 7.51 -1.79 0.91
C LEU A 27 7.83 -0.49 0.18
N LYS A 28 7.21 -0.25 -0.99
CA LYS A 28 7.40 0.95 -1.79
C LYS A 28 6.77 2.20 -1.15
N TYR A 29 5.65 2.04 -0.45
CA TYR A 29 4.83 3.17 0.02
C TYR A 29 4.90 3.44 1.53
N GLN A 30 5.38 2.49 2.35
CA GLN A 30 5.39 2.59 3.82
C GLN A 30 6.04 3.87 4.34
N HIS A 31 7.21 4.27 3.83
CA HIS A 31 7.91 5.46 4.30
C HIS A 31 7.14 6.76 3.97
N ARG A 32 6.47 6.80 2.81
CA ARG A 32 5.65 7.96 2.41
C ARG A 32 4.39 8.05 3.25
N ILE A 33 3.76 6.91 3.54
CA ILE A 33 2.56 6.84 4.37
C ILE A 33 2.89 7.20 5.83
N PHE A 34 3.97 6.65 6.39
CA PHE A 34 4.44 7.01 7.74
C PHE A 34 4.75 8.51 7.83
N GLY A 35 5.49 9.05 6.85
CA GLY A 35 5.82 10.48 6.81
C GLY A 35 4.62 11.42 6.59
N LEU A 36 3.50 10.90 6.07
CA LEU A 36 2.25 11.64 5.98
C LEU A 36 1.51 11.62 7.31
N ILE A 37 1.35 10.44 7.92
CA ILE A 37 0.64 10.24 9.18
C ILE A 37 1.36 10.96 10.32
N SER A 38 2.69 10.95 10.33
CA SER A 38 3.50 11.62 11.36
C SER A 38 3.34 13.14 11.42
N ARG A 39 2.73 13.75 10.40
CA ARG A 39 2.37 15.18 10.42
C ARG A 39 1.16 15.47 11.31
N TYR A 40 0.36 14.46 11.60
CA TYR A 40 -0.88 14.55 12.39
C TYR A 40 -0.77 13.80 13.71
N VAL A 41 0.01 12.71 13.75
CA VAL A 41 0.22 11.86 14.92
C VAL A 41 1.69 11.94 15.33
N ARG A 42 1.98 12.26 16.59
CA ARG A 42 3.36 12.43 17.08
C ARG A 42 3.96 11.16 17.65
N ASP A 43 3.13 10.26 18.14
CA ASP A 43 3.57 8.99 18.69
C ASP A 43 3.94 8.02 17.58
N ALA A 44 5.14 7.43 17.67
CA ALA A 44 5.68 6.60 16.61
C ALA A 44 4.95 5.25 16.49
N ASP A 45 4.48 4.69 17.61
CA ASP A 45 3.76 3.42 17.63
C ASP A 45 2.35 3.63 17.06
N GLU A 46 1.69 4.73 17.42
CA GLU A 46 0.38 5.11 16.86
C GLU A 46 0.47 5.39 15.34
N VAL A 47 1.58 5.98 14.85
CA VAL A 47 1.82 6.12 13.41
C VAL A 47 1.88 4.76 12.70
N GLN A 48 2.54 3.77 13.32
CA GLN A 48 2.64 2.42 12.76
C GLN A 48 1.28 1.72 12.71
N ASP A 49 0.49 1.83 13.79
CA ASP A 49 -0.85 1.23 13.87
C ASP A 49 -1.79 1.81 12.81
N VAL A 50 -1.85 3.14 12.69
CA VAL A 50 -2.70 3.81 11.70
C VAL A 50 -2.27 3.45 10.27
N ALA A 51 -0.98 3.38 10.02
CA ALA A 51 -0.46 3.00 8.71
C ALA A 51 -0.78 1.54 8.36
N GLN A 52 -0.66 0.63 9.33
CA GLN A 52 -1.03 -0.76 9.16
C GLN A 52 -2.52 -0.89 8.83
N GLU A 53 -3.38 -0.18 9.57
CA GLU A 53 -4.82 -0.17 9.31
C GLU A 53 -5.14 0.37 7.91
N ALA A 54 -4.45 1.43 7.48
CA ALA A 54 -4.59 2.00 6.15
C ALA A 54 -4.21 0.98 5.06
N PHE A 55 -3.10 0.25 5.20
CA PHE A 55 -2.72 -0.80 4.26
C PHE A 55 -3.73 -1.97 4.24
N ILE A 56 -4.23 -2.40 5.40
CA ILE A 56 -5.26 -3.45 5.47
C ILE A 56 -6.53 -3.02 4.75
N LYS A 57 -6.98 -1.77 4.96
CA LYS A 57 -8.13 -1.20 4.26
C LYS A 57 -7.90 -1.14 2.75
N ALA A 58 -6.72 -0.71 2.32
CA ALA A 58 -6.35 -0.68 0.90
C ALA A 58 -6.36 -2.09 0.28
N TYR A 59 -5.77 -3.09 0.94
CA TYR A 59 -5.75 -4.47 0.47
C TYR A 59 -7.17 -5.03 0.27
N ARG A 60 -8.06 -4.79 1.25
CA ARG A 60 -9.46 -5.24 1.18
C ARG A 60 -10.26 -4.54 0.09
N ALA A 61 -9.95 -3.27 -0.20
CA ALA A 61 -10.62 -2.50 -1.25
C ALA A 61 -10.06 -2.76 -2.66
N LEU A 62 -8.82 -3.26 -2.76
CA LEU A 62 -8.11 -3.40 -4.03
C LEU A 62 -8.82 -4.27 -5.10
N PRO A 63 -9.54 -5.36 -4.76
CA PRO A 63 -10.32 -6.12 -5.74
C PRO A 63 -11.35 -5.30 -6.51
N GLY A 64 -11.93 -4.27 -5.87
CA GLY A 64 -12.90 -3.35 -6.49
C GLY A 64 -12.28 -2.08 -7.08
N PHE A 65 -10.96 -1.91 -6.96
CA PHE A 65 -10.29 -0.70 -7.42
C PHE A 65 -10.17 -0.69 -8.95
N ARG A 66 -10.82 0.28 -9.61
CA ARG A 66 -10.82 0.39 -11.08
C ARG A 66 -9.60 1.08 -11.66
N GLY A 67 -8.82 1.81 -10.84
CA GLY A 67 -7.68 2.58 -11.34
C GLY A 67 -8.05 3.76 -12.23
N GLU A 68 -9.33 4.15 -12.28
CA GLU A 68 -9.87 5.21 -13.15
C GLU A 68 -9.69 6.63 -12.58
N SER A 69 -8.78 6.81 -11.61
CA SER A 69 -8.46 8.11 -11.02
C SER A 69 -7.08 8.55 -11.49
N ALA A 70 -7.02 9.19 -12.66
CA ALA A 70 -5.84 9.87 -13.19
C ALA A 70 -6.27 11.16 -13.89
#